data_AF-A0A6V7Y043-F1
#
_entry.id   AF-A0A6V7Y043-F1
#
_cell.length_a   1.000
_cell.length_b   1.000
_cell.length_c   1.000
_cell.angle_alpha   90.00
_cell.angle_beta   90.00
_cell.angle_gamma   90.00
#
_symmetry.space_group_name_H-M   'P 1'
#
loop_
_entity.id
_entity.type
_entity.pdbx_description
1 polymer ?
#
loop_
_entity_poly.entity_id
_entity_poly.type
_entity_poly.pdbx_seq_one_letter_code
_entity_poly.pdbx_strand_id
1 'polypeptide(L)'
;MYAGIVLFVGRLIRGFVSSQPLDVIINEIPNPDHLLKICLDIYLVREARDFVLEQDLFAKLIFLFRSPQTLIRWTRYKTKPE
;
A
#
# COMPACT_ATOMS: atom_id res chain seq x y z
N MET A 1 37.63 11.93 10.70
CA MET A 1 36.60 12.22 9.67
C MET A 1 36.39 11.06 8.70
N TYR A 2 37.45 10.48 8.09
CA TYR A 2 37.33 9.42 7.09
C TYR A 2 36.52 8.19 7.55
N ALA A 3 36.84 7.60 8.70
CA ALA A 3 36.10 6.44 9.21
C ALA A 3 34.62 6.74 9.50
N GLY A 4 34.31 7.97 9.93
CA GLY A 4 32.92 8.40 10.16
C GLY A 4 32.11 8.48 8.85
N ILE A 5 32.73 8.99 7.78
CA ILE A 5 32.10 9.05 6.45
C ILE A 5 31.89 7.65 5.89
N VAL A 6 32.88 6.75 6.01
CA VAL A 6 32.77 5.37 5.52
C VAL A 6 31.64 4.62 6.26
N LEU A 7 31.54 4.79 7.58
CA LEU A 7 30.46 4.16 8.36
C LEU A 7 29.08 4.76 8.04
N PHE A 8 29.00 6.07 7.79
CA PHE A 8 27.77 6.73 7.40
C PHE A 8 27.28 6.25 6.03
N VAL A 9 28.15 6.21 5.03
CA VAL A 9 27.84 5.70 3.68
C VAL A 9 27.47 4.22 3.74
N GLY A 10 28.20 3.40 4.51
CA GLY A 10 27.86 1.99 4.71
C GLY A 10 26.48 1.79 5.36
N ARG A 11 26.10 2.63 6.33
CA ARG A 11 24.76 2.61 6.96
C ARG A 11 23.66 2.99 5.96
N LEU A 12 23.90 4.00 5.13
CA LEU A 12 22.95 4.41 4.08
C LEU A 12 22.73 3.28 3.08
N ILE A 13 23.81 2.75 2.49
CA ILE A 13 23.72 1.65 1.51
C ILE A 13 22.99 0.44 2.11
N ARG A 14 23.29 0.10 3.37
CA ARG A 14 22.60 -0.99 4.07
C ARG A 14 21.10 -0.72 4.26
N GLY A 15 20.70 0.52 4.52
CA GLY A 15 19.29 0.91 4.63
C GLY A 15 18.53 0.80 3.30
N PHE A 16 19.19 1.09 2.17
CA PHE A 16 18.59 0.94 0.84
C PHE A 16 18.47 -0.52 0.40
N VAL A 17 19.45 -1.36 0.72
CA VAL A 17 19.45 -2.78 0.33
C VAL A 17 18.60 -3.62 1.27
N SER A 18 18.59 -3.29 2.57
CA SER A 18 17.75 -3.97 3.56
C SER A 18 16.38 -3.30 3.60
N SER A 19 15.58 -3.50 2.56
CA SER A 19 14.16 -3.11 2.55
C SER A 19 13.46 -3.62 3.81
N GLN A 20 12.73 -2.74 4.48
CA GLN A 20 12.03 -3.10 5.71
C GLN A 20 10.93 -4.14 5.40
N PRO A 21 10.67 -5.10 6.29
CA PRO A 21 9.61 -6.08 6.09
C PRO A 21 8.21 -5.45 5.93
N LEU A 22 8.04 -4.19 6.31
CA LEU A 22 6.82 -3.40 6.09
C LEU A 22 6.62 -3.01 4.62
N ASP A 23 7.69 -2.73 3.88
CA ASP A 23 7.63 -2.35 2.46
C ASP A 23 7.27 -3.53 1.55
N VAL A 24 7.58 -4.75 2.00
CA VAL A 24 7.29 -5.99 1.27
C VAL A 24 5.79 -6.15 1.03
N ILE A 25 4.95 -5.80 2.02
CA ILE A 25 3.49 -5.92 1.95
C ILE A 25 2.91 -5.05 0.82
N ILE A 26 3.51 -3.89 0.57
CA ILE A 26 3.04 -2.93 -0.45
C ILE A 26 3.66 -3.25 -1.81
N ASN A 27 4.95 -3.61 -1.85
CA ASN A 27 5.65 -3.89 -3.11
C ASN A 27 5.25 -5.23 -3.74
N GLU A 28 4.88 -6.24 -2.95
CA GLU A 28 4.56 -7.58 -3.46
C GLU A 28 3.06 -7.81 -3.73
N ILE A 29 2.28 -6.75 -3.95
CA ILE A 29 0.85 -6.87 -4.24
C ILE A 29 0.63 -7.48 -5.64
N PRO A 30 -0.04 -8.64 -5.77
CA PRO A 30 -0.18 -9.32 -7.05
C PRO A 30 -1.15 -8.62 -8.02
N ASN A 31 -2.27 -8.06 -7.54
CA ASN A 31 -3.20 -7.28 -8.36
C ASN A 31 -3.65 -6.01 -7.61
N PRO A 32 -3.15 -4.82 -8.00
CA PRO A 32 -3.50 -3.55 -7.38
C PRO A 32 -4.75 -2.86 -7.98
N ASP A 33 -5.34 -3.38 -9.07
CA ASP A 33 -6.42 -2.71 -9.81
C ASP A 33 -7.64 -2.42 -8.94
N HIS A 34 -7.96 -3.35 -8.03
CA HIS A 34 -9.10 -3.19 -7.14
C HIS A 34 -8.88 -2.07 -6.12
N LEU A 35 -7.65 -1.92 -5.63
CA LEU A 35 -7.28 -0.85 -4.72
C LEU A 35 -7.30 0.50 -5.45
N LEU A 36 -6.76 0.54 -6.68
CA LEU A 36 -6.78 1.71 -7.54
C LEU A 36 -8.22 2.18 -7.78
N LYS A 37 -9.15 1.25 -8.03
CA LYS A 37 -10.56 1.58 -8.21
C LYS A 37 -11.16 2.27 -6.99
N ILE A 38 -10.90 1.79 -5.77
CA ILE A 38 -11.38 2.43 -4.53
C ILE A 38 -10.82 3.86 -4.41
N CYS A 39 -9.54 4.05 -4.71
CA CYS A 39 -8.93 5.38 -4.69
C CYS A 39 -9.56 6.34 -5.71
N LEU A 40 -9.90 5.85 -6.90
CA LEU A 40 -10.61 6.63 -7.92
C LEU A 40 -12.05 6.93 -7.51
N ASP A 41 -12.75 5.97 -6.89
CA ASP A 41 -14.11 6.17 -6.39
C ASP A 41 -14.12 7.25 -5.29
N ILE A 42 -13.13 7.25 -4.38
CA ILE A 42 -12.96 8.32 -3.37
C ILE A 42 -12.76 9.68 -4.06
N TYR A 43 -11.95 9.73 -5.13
CA TYR A 43 -11.71 10.96 -5.88
C TYR A 43 -12.99 11.49 -6.53
N LEU A 44 -13.79 10.60 -7.15
CA LEU A 44 -15.07 10.94 -7.76
C LEU A 44 -16.08 11.45 -6.74
N VAL A 45 -16.20 10.78 -5.59
CA VAL A 45 -17.12 11.17 -4.51
C VAL A 45 -16.74 12.52 -3.91
N ARG A 46 -15.44 12.81 -3.81
CA ARG A 46 -14.94 14.14 -3.41
C ARG A 46 -15.33 15.23 -4.41
N GLU A 47 -15.32 14.93 -5.71
CA GLU A 47 -15.79 15.87 -6.75
C GLU A 47 -17.30 16.11 -6.65
N ALA A 48 -18.07 15.07 -6.33
CA ALA A 48 -19.52 15.14 -6.10
C ALA A 48 -19.92 15.81 -4.77
N ARG A 49 -18.97 16.10 -3.87
CA ARG A 49 -19.16 16.68 -2.53
C ARG A 49 -20.07 15.87 -1.60
N ASP A 50 -20.12 14.54 -1.79
CA ASP A 50 -20.83 13.65 -0.87
C ASP A 50 -19.87 13.12 0.22
N PHE A 51 -19.78 13.89 1.31
CA PHE A 51 -18.81 13.61 2.38
C PHE A 51 -19.15 12.37 3.22
N VAL A 52 -20.41 11.95 3.27
CA VAL A 52 -20.80 10.77 4.06
C VAL A 52 -20.28 9.52 3.37
N LEU A 53 -20.45 9.46 2.04
CA LEU A 53 -19.93 8.36 1.23
C LEU A 53 -18.40 8.36 1.16
N GLU A 54 -17.77 9.55 1.10
CA GLU A 54 -16.31 9.68 1.16
C GLU A 54 -15.74 9.04 2.43
N GLN A 55 -16.36 9.33 3.59
CA GLN A 55 -15.93 8.78 4.88
C GLN A 55 -16.04 7.26 4.94
N ASP A 56 -17.12 6.68 4.41
CA ASP A 56 -17.31 5.22 4.44
C ASP A 56 -16.30 4.49 3.52
N LEU A 57 -16.09 5.01 2.30
CA LEU A 57 -15.05 4.50 1.39
C LEU A 57 -13.65 4.62 2.00
N PHE A 58 -13.36 5.72 2.69
CA PHE A 58 -12.07 5.93 3.35
C PHE A 58 -11.89 4.99 4.55
N ALA A 59 -12.93 4.77 5.35
CA ALA A 59 -12.91 3.81 6.45
C ALA A 59 -12.62 2.38 5.95
N LYS A 60 -13.25 2.00 4.82
CA LYS A 60 -12.99 0.72 4.16
C LYS A 60 -11.53 0.57 3.71
N LEU A 61 -10.95 1.64 3.15
CA LEU A 61 -9.54 1.67 2.75
C LEU A 61 -8.61 1.49 3.96
N ILE A 62 -8.85 2.22 5.05
CA ILE A 62 -8.07 2.09 6.30
C ILE A 62 -8.16 0.66 6.85
N PHE A 63 -9.37 0.10 6.91
CA PHE A 63 -9.57 -1.27 7.41
C PHE A 63 -8.78 -2.30 6.59
N LEU A 64 -8.73 -2.13 5.27
CA LEU A 64 -8.00 -3.01 4.37
C LEU A 64 -6.48 -2.97 4.65
N PHE A 65 -5.90 -1.77 4.80
CA PHE A 65 -4.48 -1.62 5.09
C PHE A 65 -4.08 -2.03 6.51
N ARG A 66 -5.02 -2.00 7.46
CA ARG A 66 -4.77 -2.42 8.84
C ARG A 66 -4.64 -3.94 9.00
N SER A 67 -5.25 -4.73 8.10
CA SER A 67 -5.22 -6.18 8.13
C SER A 67 -4.55 -6.76 6.88
N PRO A 68 -3.29 -7.23 6.97
CA PRO A 68 -2.59 -7.79 5.80
C PRO A 68 -3.28 -9.05 5.27
N GLN A 69 -3.98 -9.80 6.13
CA GLN A 69 -4.76 -10.96 5.71
C GLN A 69 -5.92 -10.59 4.79
N THR A 70 -6.63 -9.49 5.10
CA THR A 70 -7.74 -9.00 4.27
C THR A 70 -7.22 -8.43 2.96
N LEU A 71 -6.09 -7.70 3.02
CA LEU A 71 -5.41 -7.18 1.83
C LEU A 71 -5.05 -8.30 0.84
N ILE A 72 -4.40 -9.37 1.30
CA ILE A 72 -4.02 -10.50 0.45
C ILE A 72 -5.25 -11.19 -0.17
N ARG A 73 -6.32 -11.37 0.61
CA ARG A 73 -7.57 -11.97 0.09
C ARG A 73 -8.22 -11.11 -1.00
N TRP A 74 -8.09 -9.79 -0.90
CA TRP A 74 -8.65 -8.83 -1.85
C TRP A 74 -7.81 -8.67 -3.12
N THR A 75 -6.48 -8.79 -3.01
CA THR A 75 -5.55 -8.63 -4.13
C THR A 75 -5.23 -9.94 -4.84
N ARG A 76 -5.69 -11.10 -4.33
CA ARG A 76 -5.50 -12.40 -4.97
C ARG A 76 -6.15 -12.44 -6.37
N TYR A 77 -5.43 -12.99 -7.35
CA TYR A 77 -5.98 -13.28 -8.67
C TYR A 77 -7.27 -14.11 -8.56
N LYS A 78 -8.36 -13.62 -9.16
CA LYS A 78 -9.59 -14.39 -9.35
C LYS A 78 -9.29 -15.48 -10.38
N THR A 79 -9.07 -16.71 -9.94
CA THR A 79 -9.01 -17.86 -10.86
C THR A 79 -10.38 -17.96 -11.53
N LYS A 80 -10.45 -17.81 -12.86
CA LYS A 80 -11.69 -18.10 -13.60
C LYS A 80 -12.00 -19.59 -13.38
N PRO A 81 -13.20 -19.95 -12.90
CA PRO A 81 -13.62 -21.34 -12.99
C PRO A 81 -13.82 -21.66 -14.48
N GLU A 82 -13.14 -22.71 -14.95
CA GLU A 82 -13.40 -23.32 -16.26
C GLU A 82 -14.75 -24.04 -16.27
#